data_AF-A0A538DZK4-F1
#
_entry.id   AF-A0A538DZK4-F1
#
_cell.length_a   1.000
_cell.length_b   1.000
_cell.length_c   1.000
_cell.angle_alpha   90.00
_cell.angle_beta   90.00
_cell.angle_gamma   90.00
#
_symmetry.space_group_name_H-M   'P 1'
#
loop_
_entity.id
_entity.type
_entity.pdbx_description
1 polymer ?
#
loop_
_entity_poly.entity_id
_entity_poly.type
_entity_poly.pdbx_seq_one_letter_code
_entity_poly.pdbx_strand_id
1 'polypeptide(L)'
;HVIADLIRKMSADVDKVVLWGDGSPTREFLYVEDCAEGFVLAAERYDGGEPVNLGAGKEISIRELAELVADVVGFEGTITWDASMPNGQPRRSIDATRAKELFGFEARTPLREGIEHTVVWYRSALASQGAGRTLDRLLERPRTVLATLAGAQIVATIVLALRVQHNGWVYYQGGDQIWFSTTGWLLGRQQLAPTVSSYLWPLVQAPITWVTGPTYVQLLPVLVVLNVAVLGPIGLLCVYAIAARIGGRLLGYWGALLWVVAPYAAIPLFVERYHEKWTEQFLPQATGLTAMADYPSMIVVLAAALFVARSLSPGRISDAALAGLFLGAAGGLKPPNLLVGVGAALAYALARRWREALAFAAAVAACLLVLAFWKERSLGALPLFAVGQARLAAGAAPVALDLSIHKYVNLDVNHRRISRRAPRPA
;
A
#
# COMPACT_ATOMS: atom_id res chain seq x y z
N HIS A 1 5.11 -18.33 -29.87
CA HIS A 1 6.47 -18.70 -29.45
C HIS A 1 7.51 -18.72 -30.59
N VAL A 2 7.17 -19.17 -31.80
CA VAL A 2 8.14 -19.30 -32.92
C VAL A 2 8.90 -18.02 -33.25
N ILE A 3 8.20 -16.92 -33.58
CA ILE A 3 8.83 -15.62 -33.94
C ILE A 3 9.75 -15.12 -32.82
N ALA A 4 9.28 -15.15 -31.57
CA ALA A 4 10.08 -14.71 -30.43
C ALA A 4 11.37 -15.52 -30.25
N ASP A 5 11.33 -16.84 -30.48
CA ASP A 5 12.53 -17.68 -30.41
C ASP A 5 13.50 -17.42 -31.56
N LEU A 6 13.00 -17.20 -32.77
CA LEU A 6 13.82 -16.84 -33.94
C LEU A 6 14.53 -15.51 -33.71
N ILE A 7 13.80 -14.46 -33.31
CA ILE A 7 14.37 -13.14 -33.01
C ILE A 7 15.46 -13.28 -31.94
N ARG A 8 15.18 -14.01 -30.85
CA ARG A 8 16.14 -14.23 -29.76
C ARG A 8 17.40 -14.94 -30.25
N LYS A 9 17.27 -16.02 -31.02
CA LYS A 9 18.42 -16.80 -31.53
C LYS A 9 19.27 -15.99 -32.50
N MET A 10 18.63 -15.26 -33.41
CA MET A 10 19.31 -14.46 -34.44
C MET A 10 19.89 -13.15 -33.89
N SER A 11 19.39 -12.66 -32.76
CA SER A 11 19.95 -11.49 -32.06
C SER A 11 21.12 -11.84 -31.11
N ALA A 12 21.51 -13.11 -31.00
CA ALA A 12 22.46 -13.58 -29.99
C ALA A 12 23.94 -13.48 -30.40
N ASP A 13 24.25 -12.81 -31.51
CA ASP A 13 25.61 -12.67 -32.08
C ASP A 13 26.33 -14.02 -32.25
N VAL A 14 25.72 -14.91 -33.04
CA VAL A 14 26.21 -16.27 -33.30
C VAL A 14 26.32 -16.51 -34.81
N ASP A 15 27.35 -17.22 -35.26
CA ASP A 15 27.55 -17.48 -36.70
C ASP A 15 26.59 -18.54 -37.28
N LYS A 16 25.88 -19.27 -36.41
CA LYS A 16 25.02 -20.38 -36.80
C LYS A 16 23.81 -20.53 -35.90
N VAL A 17 22.63 -20.71 -36.51
CA VAL A 17 21.38 -21.07 -35.83
C VAL A 17 20.88 -22.41 -36.32
N VAL A 18 20.53 -23.31 -35.39
CA VAL A 18 19.92 -24.61 -35.69
C VAL A 18 18.42 -24.53 -35.42
N LEU A 19 17.62 -24.82 -36.44
CA LEU A 19 16.17 -24.91 -36.39
C LEU A 19 15.73 -26.36 -36.57
N TRP A 20 14.65 -26.75 -35.90
CA TRP A 20 14.16 -28.12 -35.93
C TRP A 20 13.28 -28.39 -37.14
N GLY A 21 13.33 -29.63 -37.62
CA GLY A 21 12.55 -30.06 -38.78
C GLY A 21 13.19 -29.62 -40.09
N ASP A 22 12.39 -29.55 -41.14
CA ASP A 22 12.79 -29.13 -42.50
C ASP A 22 12.24 -27.76 -42.90
N GLY A 23 11.41 -27.15 -42.06
CA GLY A 23 10.80 -25.83 -42.27
C GLY A 23 9.57 -25.83 -43.20
N SER A 24 9.14 -26.99 -43.70
CA SER A 24 7.94 -27.15 -44.53
C SER A 24 6.60 -26.81 -43.85
N PRO A 25 6.42 -26.91 -42.52
CA PRO A 25 5.13 -26.58 -41.91
C PRO A 25 4.73 -25.11 -42.14
N THR A 26 3.45 -24.85 -42.36
CA THR A 26 2.91 -23.49 -42.52
C THR A 26 2.19 -23.02 -41.26
N ARG A 27 2.34 -21.73 -40.96
CA ARG A 27 1.68 -21.06 -39.84
C ARG A 27 1.10 -19.73 -40.27
N GLU A 28 0.06 -19.34 -39.56
CA GLU A 28 -0.50 -17.99 -39.58
C GLU A 28 -0.11 -17.25 -38.30
N PHE A 29 0.20 -15.97 -38.41
CA PHE A 29 0.55 -15.11 -37.28
C PHE A 29 -0.28 -13.83 -37.31
N LEU A 30 -0.79 -13.43 -36.15
CA LEU A 30 -1.54 -12.20 -35.95
C LEU A 30 -0.71 -11.24 -35.09
N TYR A 31 -0.59 -9.98 -35.54
CA TYR A 31 0.09 -8.96 -34.77
C TYR A 31 -0.70 -8.59 -33.51
N VAL A 32 0.00 -8.23 -32.43
CA VAL A 32 -0.64 -8.07 -31.11
C VAL A 32 -1.62 -6.90 -31.06
N GLU A 33 -1.35 -5.82 -31.81
CA GLU A 33 -2.25 -4.66 -31.87
C GLU A 33 -3.54 -4.99 -32.62
N ASP A 34 -3.43 -5.69 -33.77
CA ASP A 34 -4.60 -6.20 -34.48
C ASP A 34 -5.41 -7.16 -33.59
N CYS A 35 -4.74 -8.03 -32.82
CA CYS A 35 -5.42 -8.92 -31.87
C CYS A 35 -6.16 -8.14 -30.77
N ALA A 36 -5.56 -7.08 -30.24
CA ALA A 36 -6.18 -6.20 -29.25
C ALA A 36 -7.39 -5.44 -29.83
N GLU A 37 -7.28 -4.92 -31.05
CA GLU A 37 -8.40 -4.30 -31.77
C GLU A 37 -9.55 -5.31 -31.97
N GLY A 38 -9.22 -6.55 -32.34
CA GLY A 38 -10.21 -7.63 -32.47
C GLY A 38 -10.97 -7.91 -31.16
N PHE A 39 -10.29 -7.87 -30.00
CA PHE A 39 -10.97 -7.99 -28.71
C PHE A 39 -11.89 -6.82 -28.40
N VAL A 40 -11.46 -5.59 -28.71
CA VAL A 40 -12.30 -4.40 -28.50
C VAL A 40 -13.54 -4.45 -29.38
N LEU A 41 -13.38 -4.76 -30.67
CA LEU A 41 -14.50 -4.89 -31.60
C LEU A 41 -15.48 -5.99 -31.17
N ALA A 42 -14.97 -7.14 -30.73
CA ALA A 42 -15.81 -8.21 -30.20
C ALA A 42 -16.57 -7.77 -28.94
N ALA A 43 -15.90 -7.11 -27.99
CA ALA A 43 -16.55 -6.62 -26.77
C ALA A 43 -17.63 -5.56 -27.03
N GLU A 44 -17.45 -4.74 -28.06
CA GLU A 44 -18.42 -3.69 -28.43
C GLU A 44 -19.61 -4.20 -29.25
N ARG A 45 -19.40 -5.22 -30.09
CA ARG A 45 -20.33 -5.55 -31.18
C ARG A 45 -20.82 -6.99 -31.20
N TYR A 46 -20.20 -7.90 -30.43
CA TYR A 46 -20.54 -9.31 -30.41
C TYR A 46 -21.17 -9.73 -29.08
N ASP A 47 -22.43 -10.19 -29.14
CA ASP A 47 -23.22 -10.64 -27.97
C ASP A 47 -23.53 -12.15 -28.01
N GLY A 48 -22.78 -12.92 -28.80
CA GLY A 48 -22.96 -14.37 -28.92
C GLY A 48 -22.11 -15.17 -27.94
N GLY A 49 -22.58 -16.37 -27.56
CA GLY A 49 -21.85 -17.27 -26.64
C GLY A 49 -20.83 -18.20 -27.31
N GLU A 50 -20.65 -18.11 -28.62
CA GLU A 50 -19.82 -19.03 -29.38
C GLU A 50 -18.41 -18.47 -29.58
N PRO A 51 -17.37 -19.33 -29.64
CA PRO A 51 -16.02 -18.87 -29.93
C PRO A 51 -15.91 -18.33 -31.37
N VAL A 52 -15.14 -17.25 -31.54
CA VAL A 52 -14.84 -16.63 -32.82
C VAL A 52 -13.32 -16.49 -32.97
N ASN A 53 -12.78 -16.95 -34.11
CA ASN A 53 -11.35 -16.90 -34.39
C ASN A 53 -10.94 -15.50 -34.89
N LEU A 54 -9.82 -14.98 -34.37
CA LEU A 54 -9.14 -13.80 -34.90
C LEU A 54 -7.88 -14.24 -35.65
N GLY A 55 -7.82 -13.98 -36.96
CA GLY A 55 -6.71 -14.39 -37.82
C GLY A 55 -6.32 -13.32 -38.83
N ALA A 56 -5.11 -13.45 -39.36
CA ALA A 56 -4.57 -12.61 -40.42
C ALA A 56 -4.92 -13.12 -41.83
N GLY A 57 -5.41 -14.35 -41.95
CA GLY A 57 -5.83 -14.95 -43.22
C GLY A 57 -4.68 -15.24 -44.21
N LYS A 58 -3.42 -15.17 -43.76
CA LYS A 58 -2.22 -15.40 -44.57
C LYS A 58 -1.29 -16.39 -43.88
N GLU A 59 -0.84 -17.38 -44.63
CA GLU A 59 0.11 -18.38 -44.17
C GLU A 59 1.52 -18.09 -44.68
N ILE A 60 2.51 -18.58 -43.92
CA ILE A 60 3.93 -18.59 -44.29
C ILE A 60 4.55 -19.90 -43.84
N SER A 61 5.50 -20.45 -44.60
CA SER A 61 6.27 -21.61 -44.13
C SER A 61 7.22 -21.21 -43.00
N ILE A 62 7.60 -22.15 -42.12
CA ILE A 62 8.60 -21.86 -41.08
C ILE A 62 9.95 -21.47 -41.71
N ARG A 63 10.26 -22.00 -42.90
CA ARG A 63 11.47 -21.63 -43.65
C ARG A 63 11.46 -20.16 -44.09
N GLU A 64 10.43 -19.75 -44.81
CA GLU A 64 10.29 -18.35 -45.25
C GLU A 64 10.19 -17.40 -44.06
N LEU A 65 9.54 -17.82 -42.97
CA LEU A 65 9.49 -17.04 -41.73
C LEU A 65 10.89 -16.85 -41.13
N ALA A 66 11.71 -17.90 -41.09
CA ALA A 66 13.07 -17.81 -40.57
C ALA A 66 13.94 -16.87 -41.42
N GLU A 67 13.83 -16.95 -42.75
CA GLU A 67 14.50 -16.05 -43.69
C GLU A 67 14.04 -14.60 -43.51
N LEU A 68 12.74 -14.37 -43.36
CA LEU A 68 12.18 -13.05 -43.09
C LEU A 68 12.67 -12.47 -41.77
N VAL A 69 12.69 -13.26 -40.69
CA VAL A 69 13.21 -12.80 -39.39
C VAL A 69 14.71 -12.53 -39.48
N ALA A 70 15.49 -13.36 -40.18
CA ALA A 70 16.91 -13.15 -40.37
C ALA A 70 17.20 -11.81 -41.08
N ASP A 71 16.47 -11.53 -42.16
CA ASP A 71 16.54 -10.27 -42.89
C ASP A 71 16.21 -9.07 -41.99
N VAL A 72 15.08 -9.10 -41.27
CA VAL A 72 14.66 -8.00 -40.39
C VAL A 72 15.62 -7.79 -39.21
N VAL A 73 16.18 -8.86 -38.65
CA VAL A 73 17.17 -8.77 -37.57
C VAL A 73 18.54 -8.31 -38.10
N GLY A 74 18.85 -8.52 -39.38
CA GLY A 74 20.19 -8.32 -39.94
C GLY A 74 21.15 -9.45 -39.58
N PHE A 75 20.66 -10.69 -39.54
CA PHE A 75 21.44 -11.88 -39.22
C PHE A 75 22.18 -12.38 -40.46
N GLU A 76 23.51 -12.34 -40.44
CA GLU A 76 24.38 -12.77 -41.55
C GLU A 76 24.92 -14.20 -41.39
N GLY A 77 24.56 -14.88 -40.29
CA GLY A 77 24.99 -16.25 -40.02
C GLY A 77 24.25 -17.33 -40.83
N THR A 78 24.62 -18.59 -40.63
CA THR A 78 24.02 -19.72 -41.37
C THR A 78 22.84 -20.33 -40.61
N ILE A 79 21.69 -20.50 -41.28
CA ILE A 79 20.54 -21.27 -40.78
C ILE A 79 20.70 -22.74 -41.18
N THR A 80 20.65 -23.64 -40.20
CA THR A 80 20.73 -25.09 -40.44
C THR A 80 19.51 -25.81 -39.87
N TRP A 81 19.08 -26.86 -40.56
CA TRP A 81 17.85 -27.60 -40.26
C TRP A 81 18.20 -28.98 -39.71
N ASP A 82 17.64 -29.32 -38.55
CA ASP A 82 17.78 -30.64 -37.93
C ASP A 82 16.53 -31.47 -38.20
N ALA A 83 16.60 -32.25 -39.29
CA ALA A 83 15.53 -33.15 -39.72
C ALA A 83 15.33 -34.37 -38.80
N SER A 84 16.22 -34.61 -37.83
CA SER A 84 16.00 -35.65 -36.80
C SER A 84 14.94 -35.23 -35.78
N MET A 85 14.65 -33.93 -35.69
CA MET A 85 13.67 -33.36 -34.77
C MET A 85 12.28 -33.19 -35.41
N PRO A 86 11.19 -33.18 -34.62
CA PRO A 86 9.83 -33.19 -35.15
C PRO A 86 9.46 -31.90 -35.90
N ASN A 87 8.88 -32.03 -37.10
CA ASN A 87 8.26 -30.94 -37.86
C ASN A 87 6.99 -30.37 -37.19
N GLY A 88 6.34 -31.14 -36.32
CA GLY A 88 5.03 -30.79 -35.77
C GLY A 88 3.91 -30.84 -36.81
N GLN A 89 2.82 -30.13 -36.57
CA GLN A 89 1.64 -30.16 -37.45
C GLN A 89 1.96 -29.52 -38.82
N PRO A 90 1.64 -30.14 -39.96
CA PRO A 90 1.98 -29.61 -41.28
C PRO A 90 1.39 -28.22 -41.56
N ARG A 91 0.16 -27.98 -41.13
CA ARG A 91 -0.57 -26.72 -41.38
C ARG A 91 -1.29 -26.23 -40.13
N ARG A 92 -1.17 -24.94 -39.82
CA ARG A 92 -2.02 -24.26 -38.83
C ARG A 92 -2.39 -22.87 -39.34
N SER A 93 -3.62 -22.77 -39.83
CA SER A 93 -4.29 -21.53 -40.20
C SER A 93 -5.73 -21.62 -39.71
N ILE A 94 -6.34 -20.47 -39.50
CA ILE A 94 -7.68 -20.34 -38.96
C ILE A 94 -8.58 -19.61 -39.94
N ASP A 95 -9.84 -20.01 -39.97
CA ASP A 95 -10.86 -19.26 -40.69
C ASP A 95 -11.39 -18.13 -39.79
N ALA A 96 -11.11 -16.89 -40.21
CA ALA A 96 -11.53 -15.67 -39.53
C ALA A 96 -12.77 -15.01 -40.17
N THR A 97 -13.44 -15.70 -41.12
CA THR A 97 -14.63 -15.17 -41.82
C THR A 97 -15.70 -14.73 -40.84
N ARG A 98 -15.93 -15.52 -39.78
CA ARG A 98 -16.91 -15.20 -38.72
C ARG A 98 -16.61 -13.89 -37.98
N ALA A 99 -15.33 -13.55 -37.76
CA ALA A 99 -14.96 -12.29 -37.11
C ALA A 99 -15.25 -11.09 -38.00
N LYS A 100 -15.00 -11.24 -39.30
CA LYS A 100 -15.32 -10.22 -40.31
C LYS A 100 -16.82 -9.99 -40.42
N GLU A 101 -17.61 -11.05 -40.49
CA GLU A 101 -19.07 -10.99 -40.63
C GLU A 101 -19.77 -10.45 -39.38
N LEU A 102 -19.36 -10.89 -38.19
CA LEU A 102 -20.08 -10.58 -36.95
C LEU A 102 -19.71 -9.22 -36.36
N PHE A 103 -18.46 -8.80 -36.45
CA PHE A 103 -18.00 -7.55 -35.83
C PHE A 103 -17.00 -6.76 -36.67
N GLY A 104 -16.80 -7.12 -37.94
CA GLY A 104 -16.03 -6.32 -38.90
C GLY A 104 -14.52 -6.39 -38.71
N PHE A 105 -14.00 -7.42 -38.02
CA PHE A 105 -12.57 -7.56 -37.80
C PHE A 105 -11.85 -8.02 -39.07
N GLU A 106 -10.74 -7.35 -39.39
CA GLU A 106 -9.79 -7.73 -40.43
C GLU A 106 -8.40 -7.28 -39.99
N ALA A 107 -7.43 -8.20 -39.96
CA ALA A 107 -6.05 -7.86 -39.62
C ALA A 107 -5.46 -6.93 -40.69
N ARG A 108 -4.79 -5.88 -40.25
CA ARG A 108 -4.27 -4.82 -41.14
C ARG A 108 -2.76 -4.83 -41.22
N THR A 109 -2.09 -5.33 -40.18
CA THR A 109 -0.63 -5.28 -40.07
C THR A 109 0.00 -6.40 -40.92
N PRO A 110 0.81 -6.06 -41.94
CA PRO A 110 1.59 -7.06 -42.67
C PRO A 110 2.60 -7.78 -41.77
N LEU A 111 2.86 -9.06 -42.04
CA LEU A 111 3.74 -9.89 -41.21
C LEU A 111 5.14 -9.28 -41.03
N ARG A 112 5.74 -8.74 -42.10
CA ARG A 112 7.06 -8.09 -42.04
C ARG A 112 7.06 -6.90 -41.08
N GLU A 113 6.08 -6.01 -41.21
CA GLU A 113 5.94 -4.82 -40.34
C GLU A 113 5.78 -5.24 -38.87
N GLY A 114 4.92 -6.23 -38.60
CA GLY A 114 4.76 -6.78 -37.25
C GLY A 114 6.05 -7.36 -36.67
N ILE A 115 6.89 -8.00 -37.49
CA ILE A 115 8.21 -8.50 -37.07
C ILE A 115 9.18 -7.35 -36.82
N GLU A 116 9.23 -6.33 -37.69
CA GLU A 116 10.07 -5.13 -37.52
C GLU A 116 9.77 -4.42 -36.19
N HIS A 117 8.49 -4.16 -35.91
CA HIS A 117 8.06 -3.59 -34.64
C HIS A 117 8.47 -4.46 -33.45
N THR A 118 8.31 -5.78 -33.57
CA THR A 118 8.70 -6.73 -32.53
C THR A 118 10.20 -6.74 -32.28
N VAL A 119 11.04 -6.64 -33.33
CA VAL A 119 12.50 -6.58 -33.22
C VAL A 119 12.96 -5.27 -32.55
N VAL A 120 12.37 -4.13 -32.93
CA VAL A 120 12.65 -2.84 -32.29
C VAL A 120 12.32 -2.90 -30.80
N TRP A 121 11.12 -3.40 -30.46
CA TRP A 121 10.73 -3.62 -29.07
C TRP A 121 11.71 -4.53 -28.34
N TYR A 122 12.07 -5.68 -28.93
CA TYR A 122 12.97 -6.66 -28.33
C TYR A 122 14.35 -6.07 -28.00
N ARG A 123 14.93 -5.28 -28.92
CA ARG A 123 16.20 -4.58 -28.70
C ARG A 123 16.11 -3.55 -27.58
N SER A 124 15.04 -2.76 -27.53
CA SER A 124 14.82 -1.80 -26.45
C SER A 124 14.61 -2.47 -25.08
N ALA A 125 13.94 -3.63 -25.07
CA ALA A 125 13.72 -4.43 -23.87
C ALA A 125 15.04 -5.01 -23.33
N LEU A 126 15.95 -5.47 -24.20
CA LEU A 126 17.28 -5.91 -23.78
C LEU A 126 18.11 -4.78 -23.16
N ALA A 127 18.06 -3.57 -23.73
CA ALA A 127 18.77 -2.41 -23.18
C ALA A 127 18.27 -1.98 -21.78
N SER A 128 17.00 -2.23 -21.46
CA SER A 128 16.36 -1.85 -20.19
C SER A 128 16.39 -2.96 -19.10
N GLN A 129 16.84 -4.18 -19.44
CA GLN A 129 16.80 -5.34 -18.55
C GLN A 129 17.71 -5.28 -17.30
N GLY A 130 18.70 -4.36 -17.24
CA GLY A 130 19.55 -4.19 -16.06
C GLY A 130 18.82 -3.61 -14.84
N ALA A 131 17.90 -2.67 -15.05
CA ALA A 131 17.12 -2.05 -13.98
C ALA A 131 15.82 -2.81 -13.68
N GLY A 132 15.15 -3.35 -14.71
CA GLY A 132 13.88 -4.08 -14.58
C GLY A 132 13.98 -5.37 -13.76
N ARG A 133 15.02 -6.20 -13.99
CA ARG A 133 15.18 -7.49 -13.28
C ARG A 133 15.32 -7.35 -11.77
N THR A 134 15.91 -6.26 -11.29
CA THR A 134 16.03 -5.98 -9.85
C THR A 134 14.68 -5.59 -9.25
N LEU A 135 13.92 -4.76 -9.96
CA LEU A 135 12.58 -4.35 -9.56
C LEU A 135 11.61 -5.54 -9.54
N ASP A 136 11.65 -6.39 -10.56
CA ASP A 136 10.80 -7.59 -10.66
C ASP A 136 11.06 -8.57 -9.50
N ARG A 137 12.34 -8.83 -9.18
CA ARG A 137 12.71 -9.66 -8.03
C ARG A 137 12.24 -9.08 -6.69
N LEU A 138 12.27 -7.74 -6.55
CA LEU A 138 11.75 -7.07 -5.35
C LEU A 138 10.23 -7.18 -5.28
N LEU A 139 9.51 -7.02 -6.40
CA LEU A 139 8.06 -7.20 -6.50
C LEU A 139 7.62 -8.63 -6.16
N GLU A 140 8.47 -9.63 -6.38
CA GLU A 140 8.21 -11.03 -6.04
C GLU A 140 8.41 -11.38 -4.56
N ARG A 141 9.13 -10.56 -3.77
CA ARG A 141 9.54 -10.88 -2.39
C ARG A 141 9.08 -9.87 -1.32
N PRO A 142 7.76 -9.70 -1.11
CA PRO A 142 7.24 -8.69 -0.18
C PRO A 142 7.68 -8.89 1.26
N ARG A 143 7.81 -10.14 1.72
CA ARG A 143 8.23 -10.44 3.10
C ARG A 143 9.62 -9.90 3.42
N THR A 144 10.58 -10.08 2.52
CA THR A 144 11.97 -9.63 2.73
C THR A 144 12.06 -8.10 2.71
N VAL A 145 11.38 -7.46 1.76
CA VAL A 145 11.34 -5.99 1.66
C VAL A 145 10.73 -5.38 2.93
N LEU A 146 9.57 -5.89 3.37
CA LEU A 146 8.87 -5.37 4.54
C LEU A 146 9.63 -5.65 5.84
N ALA A 147 10.28 -6.82 5.98
CA ALA A 147 11.13 -7.10 7.13
C ALA A 147 12.34 -6.15 7.19
N THR A 148 12.94 -5.85 6.04
CA THR A 148 14.05 -4.90 5.94
C THR A 148 13.61 -3.50 6.33
N LEU A 149 12.44 -3.05 5.82
CA LEU A 149 11.88 -1.74 6.17
C LEU A 149 11.47 -1.66 7.64
N ALA A 150 10.92 -2.71 8.23
CA ALA A 150 10.61 -2.77 9.65
C ALA A 150 11.88 -2.68 10.51
N GLY A 151 12.94 -3.40 10.13
CA GLY A 151 14.25 -3.29 10.77
C GLY A 151 14.83 -1.88 10.67
N ALA A 152 14.76 -1.27 9.47
CA ALA A 152 15.20 0.11 9.25
C ALA A 152 14.38 1.11 10.07
N GLN A 153 13.07 0.92 10.21
CA GLN A 153 12.21 1.75 11.05
C GLN A 153 12.65 1.70 12.51
N ILE A 154 12.86 0.50 13.06
CA ILE A 154 13.31 0.31 14.45
C ILE A 154 14.67 0.98 14.65
N VAL A 155 15.63 0.76 13.75
CA VAL A 155 16.96 1.40 13.82
C VAL A 155 16.86 2.92 13.74
N ALA A 156 16.04 3.45 12.84
CA ALA A 156 15.83 4.89 12.71
C ALA A 156 15.23 5.49 14.00
N THR A 157 14.26 4.80 14.61
CA THR A 157 13.67 5.24 15.89
C THR A 157 14.68 5.14 17.04
N ILE A 158 15.55 4.13 17.06
CA ILE A 158 16.65 4.03 18.05
C ILE A 158 17.63 5.19 17.87
N VAL A 159 18.04 5.49 16.63
CA VAL A 159 18.92 6.62 16.33
C VAL A 159 18.27 7.93 16.77
N LEU A 160 16.97 8.11 16.52
CA LEU A 160 16.21 9.27 17.01
C LEU A 160 16.23 9.34 18.54
N ALA A 161 15.90 8.24 19.21
CA ALA A 161 15.90 8.16 20.67
C ALA A 161 17.25 8.61 21.25
N LEU A 162 18.37 8.16 20.67
CA LEU A 162 19.73 8.51 21.12
C LEU A 162 20.16 9.96 20.81
N ARG A 163 19.42 10.68 19.96
CA ARG A 163 19.78 12.01 19.47
C ARG A 163 18.93 13.13 20.07
N VAL A 164 17.68 12.84 20.38
CA VAL A 164 16.74 13.82 20.94
C VAL A 164 17.06 14.08 22.40
N GLN A 165 16.85 15.30 22.88
CA GLN A 165 16.97 15.60 24.30
C GLN A 165 15.86 14.91 25.08
N HIS A 166 16.22 14.08 26.07
CA HIS A 166 15.28 13.36 26.90
C HIS A 166 15.88 13.10 28.29
N ASN A 167 15.01 12.82 29.28
CA ASN A 167 15.46 12.42 30.62
C ASN A 167 15.14 10.95 30.87
N GLY A 168 16.13 10.08 30.71
CA GLY A 168 15.92 8.63 30.74
C GLY A 168 14.97 8.21 29.61
N TRP A 169 13.82 7.64 29.95
CA TRP A 169 12.81 7.26 28.95
C TRP A 169 11.80 8.37 28.63
N VAL A 170 11.89 9.52 29.31
CA VAL A 170 10.87 10.57 29.26
C VAL A 170 11.10 11.51 28.07
N TYR A 171 10.15 11.47 27.11
CA TYR A 171 10.03 12.39 25.99
C TYR A 171 8.83 13.32 26.26
N TYR A 172 9.02 14.65 26.24
CA TYR A 172 7.97 15.60 26.64
C TYR A 172 6.82 15.64 25.62
N GLN A 173 5.61 15.21 25.99
CA GLN A 173 4.44 15.24 25.08
C GLN A 173 3.10 15.47 25.80
N GLY A 174 3.07 16.37 26.79
CA GLY A 174 1.84 16.79 27.48
C GLY A 174 1.41 15.94 28.69
N GLY A 175 0.40 16.41 29.42
CA GLY A 175 -0.02 15.85 30.71
C GLY A 175 -0.91 14.59 30.64
N ASP A 176 -1.55 14.32 29.50
CA ASP A 176 -2.51 13.21 29.34
C ASP A 176 -1.91 11.82 29.63
N GLN A 177 -0.61 11.65 29.41
CA GLN A 177 0.10 10.39 29.68
C GLN A 177 0.02 9.98 31.15
N ILE A 178 0.13 10.95 32.06
CA ILE A 178 0.07 10.71 33.51
C ILE A 178 -1.33 10.23 33.89
N TRP A 179 -2.38 10.81 33.30
CA TRP A 179 -3.75 10.38 33.50
C TRP A 179 -3.95 8.94 33.04
N PHE A 180 -3.49 8.58 31.83
CA PHE A 180 -3.61 7.21 31.34
C PHE A 180 -2.91 6.18 32.22
N SER A 181 -1.68 6.48 32.66
CA SER A 181 -0.92 5.57 33.52
C SER A 181 -1.50 5.44 34.93
N THR A 182 -2.00 6.55 35.50
CA THR A 182 -2.68 6.52 36.81
C THR A 182 -3.96 5.69 36.73
N THR A 183 -4.79 5.93 35.71
CA THR A 183 -6.00 5.13 35.48
C THR A 183 -5.65 3.66 35.23
N GLY A 184 -4.62 3.36 34.45
CA GLY A 184 -4.16 1.99 34.20
C GLY A 184 -3.75 1.27 35.49
N TRP A 185 -2.98 1.92 36.35
CA TRP A 185 -2.61 1.37 37.66
C TRP A 185 -3.81 1.07 38.56
N LEU A 186 -4.74 2.02 38.67
CA LEU A 186 -5.96 1.85 39.47
C LEU A 186 -6.79 0.66 38.97
N LEU A 187 -6.94 0.54 37.64
CA LEU A 187 -7.62 -0.61 37.02
C LEU A 187 -6.90 -1.92 37.28
N GLY A 188 -5.56 -1.92 37.24
CA GLY A 188 -4.75 -3.06 37.63
C GLY A 188 -5.02 -3.51 39.07
N ARG A 189 -5.44 -2.60 39.95
CA ARG A 189 -5.82 -2.90 41.34
C ARG A 189 -7.33 -3.10 41.54
N GLN A 190 -8.07 -3.33 40.45
CA GLN A 190 -9.53 -3.52 40.46
C GLN A 190 -10.29 -2.28 40.97
N GLN A 191 -9.69 -1.09 40.86
CA GLN A 191 -10.31 0.18 41.21
C GLN A 191 -10.76 0.91 39.94
N LEU A 192 -12.05 1.23 39.88
CA LEU A 192 -12.61 2.06 38.81
C LEU A 192 -12.24 3.52 39.08
N ALA A 193 -11.34 4.06 38.25
CA ALA A 193 -10.93 5.46 38.32
C ALA A 193 -11.88 6.36 37.49
N PRO A 194 -12.10 7.62 37.88
CA PRO A 194 -12.80 8.60 37.06
C PRO A 194 -12.03 8.84 35.75
N THR A 195 -12.74 8.84 34.63
CA THR A 195 -12.10 8.92 33.30
C THR A 195 -12.27 10.26 32.65
N VAL A 196 -11.14 10.86 32.28
CA VAL A 196 -11.11 12.17 31.63
C VAL A 196 -11.33 12.02 30.13
N SER A 197 -10.63 11.11 29.45
CA SER A 197 -10.60 11.06 27.97
C SER A 197 -11.04 9.72 27.36
N SER A 198 -10.35 8.60 27.61
CA SER A 198 -10.59 7.29 26.94
C SER A 198 -10.56 6.08 27.91
N TYR A 199 -10.94 4.88 27.44
CA TYR A 199 -11.04 3.67 28.29
C TYR A 199 -10.02 2.58 27.93
N LEU A 200 -9.75 2.40 26.64
CA LEU A 200 -9.03 1.22 26.17
C LEU A 200 -7.53 1.33 26.42
N TRP A 201 -6.95 2.54 26.36
CA TRP A 201 -5.52 2.71 26.57
C TRP A 201 -5.11 2.44 28.03
N PRO A 202 -5.81 2.96 29.05
CA PRO A 202 -5.61 2.52 30.43
C PRO A 202 -5.79 1.02 30.65
N LEU A 203 -6.78 0.39 30.00
CA LEU A 203 -6.98 -1.06 30.09
C LEU A 203 -5.78 -1.86 29.53
N VAL A 204 -5.17 -1.39 28.45
CA VAL A 204 -3.94 -1.99 27.89
C VAL A 204 -2.75 -1.79 28.85
N GLN A 205 -2.66 -0.64 29.52
CA GLN A 205 -1.60 -0.37 30.50
C GLN A 205 -1.77 -1.16 31.80
N ALA A 206 -3.00 -1.47 32.23
CA ALA A 206 -3.30 -2.14 33.49
C ALA A 206 -2.47 -3.42 33.76
N PRO A 207 -2.42 -4.44 32.86
CA PRO A 207 -1.61 -5.62 33.10
C PRO A 207 -0.10 -5.33 33.12
N ILE A 208 0.37 -4.31 32.42
CA ILE A 208 1.78 -3.90 32.43
C ILE A 208 2.15 -3.34 33.81
N THR A 209 1.25 -2.58 34.41
CA THR A 209 1.45 -1.95 35.72
C THR A 209 1.61 -2.95 36.86
N TRP A 210 1.06 -4.17 36.72
CA TRP A 210 1.27 -5.26 37.70
C TRP A 210 2.73 -5.63 37.87
N VAL A 211 3.54 -5.43 36.82
CA VAL A 211 4.96 -5.78 36.80
C VAL A 211 5.84 -4.54 36.97
N THR A 212 5.51 -3.44 36.30
CA THR A 212 6.37 -2.25 36.28
C THR A 212 6.20 -1.36 37.50
N GLY A 213 5.04 -1.39 38.15
CA GLY A 213 4.69 -0.51 39.27
C GLY A 213 3.77 0.66 38.87
N PRO A 214 3.52 1.59 39.81
CA PRO A 214 2.47 2.60 39.69
C PRO A 214 2.87 3.85 38.89
N THR A 215 4.17 4.08 38.69
CA THR A 215 4.63 5.35 38.12
C THR A 215 4.72 5.28 36.60
N TYR A 216 4.31 6.37 35.95
CA TYR A 216 4.45 6.53 34.49
C TYR A 216 5.87 6.24 33.98
N VAL A 217 6.90 6.72 34.70
CA VAL A 217 8.31 6.53 34.32
C VAL A 217 8.70 5.04 34.28
N GLN A 218 8.13 4.22 35.15
CA GLN A 218 8.37 2.76 35.16
C GLN A 218 7.66 2.03 34.01
N LEU A 219 6.48 2.51 33.58
CA LEU A 219 5.74 1.91 32.46
C LEU A 219 6.40 2.21 31.11
N LEU A 220 6.98 3.40 30.99
CA LEU A 220 7.39 3.97 29.71
C LEU A 220 8.34 3.10 28.88
N PRO A 221 9.37 2.43 29.44
CA PRO A 221 10.22 1.54 28.66
C PRO A 221 9.43 0.41 27.98
N VAL A 222 8.48 -0.21 28.69
CA VAL A 222 7.68 -1.32 28.16
C VAL A 222 6.73 -0.81 27.07
N LEU A 223 6.11 0.36 27.27
CA LEU A 223 5.23 0.95 26.27
C LEU A 223 5.97 1.39 25.01
N VAL A 224 7.17 1.96 25.15
CA VAL A 224 8.02 2.32 24.01
C VAL A 224 8.43 1.06 23.23
N VAL A 225 8.82 -0.02 23.91
CA VAL A 225 9.14 -1.29 23.24
C VAL A 225 7.91 -1.86 22.53
N LEU A 226 6.74 -1.87 23.16
CA LEU A 226 5.48 -2.30 22.53
C LEU A 226 5.18 -1.46 21.27
N ASN A 227 5.28 -0.14 21.37
CA ASN A 227 5.01 0.75 20.25
C ASN A 227 6.00 0.54 19.10
N VAL A 228 7.31 0.53 19.38
CA VAL A 228 8.35 0.52 18.35
C VAL A 228 8.57 -0.88 17.76
N ALA A 229 8.64 -1.91 18.60
CA ALA A 229 8.99 -3.27 18.15
C ALA A 229 7.78 -4.08 17.68
N VAL A 230 6.56 -3.72 18.08
CA VAL A 230 5.34 -4.47 17.72
C VAL A 230 4.41 -3.62 16.86
N LEU A 231 3.94 -2.49 17.40
CA LEU A 231 2.92 -1.70 16.70
C LEU A 231 3.49 -1.03 15.43
N GLY A 232 4.73 -0.52 15.47
CA GLY A 232 5.40 0.11 14.32
C GLY A 232 5.43 -0.80 13.08
N PRO A 233 5.95 -2.04 13.20
CA PRO A 233 5.89 -3.04 12.13
C PRO A 233 4.46 -3.37 11.69
N ILE A 234 3.49 -3.47 12.61
CA ILE A 234 2.08 -3.67 12.24
C ILE A 234 1.55 -2.49 11.40
N GLY A 235 1.87 -1.25 11.78
CA GLY A 235 1.52 -0.05 11.03
C GLY A 235 2.10 -0.07 9.61
N LEU A 236 3.38 -0.43 9.48
CA LEU A 236 4.06 -0.60 8.19
C LEU A 236 3.33 -1.62 7.29
N LEU A 237 2.99 -2.78 7.86
CA LEU A 237 2.25 -3.83 7.13
C LEU A 237 0.86 -3.35 6.70
N CYS A 238 0.16 -2.58 7.55
CA CYS A 238 -1.14 -2.02 7.20
C CYS A 238 -1.03 -1.04 6.03
N VAL A 239 -0.07 -0.10 6.07
CA VAL A 239 0.15 0.87 4.99
C VAL A 239 0.51 0.16 3.69
N TYR A 240 1.43 -0.81 3.73
CA TYR A 240 1.77 -1.63 2.57
C TYR A 240 0.52 -2.31 1.99
N ALA A 241 -0.27 -2.98 2.84
CA ALA A 241 -1.41 -3.78 2.39
C ALA A 241 -2.54 -2.92 1.82
N ILE A 242 -2.78 -1.73 2.38
CA ILE A 242 -3.74 -0.76 1.84
C ILE A 242 -3.27 -0.27 0.47
N ALA A 243 -2.04 0.24 0.38
CA ALA A 243 -1.49 0.79 -0.86
C ALA A 243 -1.37 -0.28 -1.96
N ALA A 244 -0.99 -1.50 -1.61
CA ALA A 244 -0.91 -2.62 -2.54
C ALA A 244 -2.26 -3.04 -3.12
N ARG A 245 -3.34 -2.86 -2.35
CA ARG A 245 -4.72 -3.09 -2.85
C ARG A 245 -5.19 -2.00 -3.80
N ILE A 246 -4.71 -0.76 -3.64
CA ILE A 246 -5.10 0.37 -4.48
C ILE A 246 -4.38 0.32 -5.83
N GLY A 247 -3.07 0.10 -5.83
CA GLY A 247 -2.23 0.27 -7.03
C GLY A 247 -1.17 -0.81 -7.22
N GLY A 248 -1.37 -2.01 -6.66
CA GLY A 248 -0.44 -3.13 -6.77
C GLY A 248 0.80 -3.00 -5.90
N ARG A 249 1.66 -4.03 -5.94
CA ARG A 249 2.79 -4.18 -4.99
C ARG A 249 3.78 -3.01 -5.01
N LEU A 250 3.98 -2.39 -6.17
CA LEU A 250 4.87 -1.23 -6.30
C LEU A 250 4.37 -0.05 -5.45
N LEU A 251 3.08 0.28 -5.55
CA LEU A 251 2.49 1.32 -4.71
C LEU A 251 2.52 0.91 -3.22
N GLY A 252 2.35 -0.38 -2.94
CA GLY A 252 2.56 -0.97 -1.62
C GLY A 252 3.93 -0.63 -1.03
N TYR A 253 5.01 -0.88 -1.78
CA TYR A 253 6.37 -0.58 -1.34
C TYR A 253 6.63 0.91 -1.17
N TRP A 254 6.09 1.75 -2.06
CA TRP A 254 6.17 3.20 -1.89
C TRP A 254 5.48 3.66 -0.61
N GLY A 255 4.27 3.18 -0.34
CA GLY A 255 3.57 3.48 0.91
C GLY A 255 4.37 3.03 2.14
N ALA A 256 4.92 1.82 2.10
CA ALA A 256 5.75 1.28 3.18
C ALA A 256 7.04 2.10 3.39
N LEU A 257 7.72 2.49 2.30
CA LEU A 257 8.93 3.31 2.37
C LEU A 257 8.62 4.71 2.94
N LEU A 258 7.53 5.34 2.48
CA LEU A 258 7.09 6.64 2.98
C LEU A 258 6.72 6.58 4.46
N TRP A 259 6.08 5.50 4.92
CA TRP A 259 5.81 5.30 6.35
C TRP A 259 7.08 5.36 7.21
N VAL A 260 8.18 4.79 6.72
CA VAL A 260 9.47 4.80 7.43
C VAL A 260 10.19 6.13 7.31
N VAL A 261 10.23 6.70 6.10
CA VAL A 261 11.12 7.84 5.78
C VAL A 261 10.46 9.20 6.02
N ALA A 262 9.16 9.34 5.78
CA ALA A 262 8.47 10.63 5.80
C ALA A 262 8.59 11.38 7.13
N PRO A 263 8.50 10.75 8.32
CA PRO A 263 8.65 11.46 9.59
C PRO A 263 10.00 12.20 9.70
N TYR A 264 11.07 11.58 9.20
CA TYR A 264 12.43 12.14 9.23
C TYR A 264 12.68 13.11 8.06
N ALA A 265 12.18 12.78 6.86
CA ALA A 265 12.32 13.64 5.69
C ALA A 265 11.57 14.98 5.82
N ALA A 266 10.59 15.05 6.72
CA ALA A 266 9.85 16.27 7.03
C ALA A 266 10.64 17.26 7.90
N ILE A 267 11.68 16.84 8.62
CA ILE A 267 12.50 17.70 9.50
C ILE A 267 12.94 19.03 8.83
N PRO A 268 13.56 19.04 7.62
CA PRO A 268 13.99 20.27 6.97
C PRO A 268 12.84 21.15 6.44
N LEU A 269 11.58 20.70 6.51
CA LEU A 269 10.41 21.48 6.10
C LEU A 269 9.91 22.42 7.21
N PHE A 270 10.40 22.26 8.44
CA PHE A 270 10.03 23.10 9.58
C PHE A 270 11.04 24.23 9.77
N VAL A 271 10.52 25.46 9.88
CA VAL A 271 11.32 26.64 10.20
C VAL A 271 11.95 26.52 11.59
N GLU A 272 13.08 27.20 11.80
CA GLU A 272 13.95 27.05 12.98
C GLU A 272 13.21 27.13 14.32
N ARG A 273 12.29 28.09 14.49
CA ARG A 273 11.47 28.25 15.71
C ARG A 273 10.58 27.05 16.05
N TYR A 274 10.19 26.25 15.05
CA TYR A 274 9.37 25.04 15.24
C TYR A 274 10.19 23.76 15.12
N HIS A 275 11.47 23.87 14.77
CA HIS A 275 12.34 22.73 14.55
C HIS A 275 12.46 21.90 15.82
N GLU A 276 12.79 22.54 16.96
CA GLU A 276 12.88 21.87 18.26
C GLU A 276 11.56 21.19 18.65
N LYS A 277 10.41 21.86 18.47
CA LYS A 277 9.10 21.23 18.74
C LYS A 277 8.86 20.01 17.86
N TRP A 278 9.21 20.09 16.57
CA TRP A 278 9.07 18.96 15.68
C TRP A 278 9.98 17.80 16.10
N THR A 279 11.28 18.06 16.30
CA THR A 279 12.30 17.03 16.55
C THR A 279 12.23 16.45 17.96
N GLU A 280 11.86 17.24 18.96
CA GLU A 280 11.91 16.82 20.37
C GLU A 280 10.55 16.44 20.95
N GLN A 281 9.44 16.93 20.38
CA GLN A 281 8.09 16.62 20.87
C GLN A 281 7.29 15.77 19.87
N PHE A 282 7.09 16.25 18.64
CA PHE A 282 6.21 15.56 17.68
C PHE A 282 6.82 14.27 17.13
N LEU A 283 8.09 14.29 16.71
CA LEU A 283 8.73 13.17 16.04
C LEU A 283 8.88 11.96 16.97
N PRO A 284 9.28 12.10 18.26
CA PRO A 284 9.24 11.00 19.21
C PRO A 284 7.82 10.41 19.37
N GLN A 285 6.79 11.25 19.42
CA GLN A 285 5.41 10.79 19.50
C GLN A 285 4.98 10.00 18.25
N ALA A 286 5.29 10.54 17.07
CA ALA A 286 4.93 9.96 15.78
C ALA A 286 5.68 8.65 15.47
N THR A 287 6.77 8.36 16.19
CA THR A 287 7.60 7.16 16.00
C THR A 287 7.45 6.14 17.13
N GLY A 288 6.59 6.40 18.12
CA GLY A 288 6.24 5.45 19.17
C GLY A 288 7.00 5.63 20.49
N LEU A 289 7.86 6.64 20.61
CA LEU A 289 8.55 7.04 21.84
C LEU A 289 7.59 7.81 22.77
N THR A 290 6.49 7.17 23.19
CA THR A 290 5.37 7.82 23.86
C THR A 290 4.53 6.85 24.69
N ALA A 291 3.85 7.35 25.73
CA ALA A 291 2.70 6.66 26.34
C ALA A 291 1.36 7.32 25.99
N MET A 292 1.31 8.24 25.01
CA MET A 292 0.05 8.77 24.50
C MET A 292 -0.70 7.68 23.74
N ALA A 293 -2.03 7.76 23.75
CA ALA A 293 -2.88 6.89 22.95
C ALA A 293 -2.80 7.19 21.44
N ASP A 294 -2.26 8.34 21.04
CA ASP A 294 -2.20 8.82 19.66
C ASP A 294 -1.57 7.80 18.70
N TYR A 295 -0.33 7.41 18.96
CA TYR A 295 0.41 6.46 18.13
C TYR A 295 -0.27 5.09 18.00
N PRO A 296 -0.62 4.39 19.10
CA PRO A 296 -1.33 3.11 18.99
C PRO A 296 -2.70 3.28 18.32
N SER A 297 -3.42 4.38 18.58
CA SER A 297 -4.73 4.60 17.96
C SER A 297 -4.66 4.81 16.45
N MET A 298 -3.63 5.50 15.95
CA MET A 298 -3.37 5.65 14.51
C MET A 298 -3.18 4.28 13.85
N ILE A 299 -2.43 3.38 14.50
CA ILE A 299 -2.15 2.04 13.96
C ILE A 299 -3.42 1.19 13.93
N VAL A 300 -4.26 1.31 14.97
CA VAL A 300 -5.57 0.65 15.01
C VAL A 300 -6.52 1.21 13.92
N VAL A 301 -6.48 2.51 13.63
CA VAL A 301 -7.21 3.10 12.50
C VAL A 301 -6.73 2.54 11.16
N LEU A 302 -5.41 2.39 10.96
CA LEU A 302 -4.86 1.76 9.76
C LEU A 302 -5.31 0.30 9.62
N ALA A 303 -5.35 -0.45 10.72
CA ALA A 303 -5.90 -1.81 10.72
C ALA A 303 -7.40 -1.79 10.33
N ALA A 304 -8.19 -0.88 10.89
CA ALA A 304 -9.60 -0.72 10.51
C ALA A 304 -9.76 -0.45 9.01
N ALA A 305 -9.00 0.52 8.47
CA ALA A 305 -9.03 0.87 7.05
C ALA A 305 -8.62 -0.30 6.14
N LEU A 306 -7.60 -1.07 6.54
CA LEU A 306 -7.20 -2.29 5.83
C LEU A 306 -8.35 -3.30 5.77
N PHE A 307 -9.01 -3.55 6.89
CA PHE A 307 -10.10 -4.53 6.95
C PHE A 307 -11.35 -4.05 6.20
N VAL A 308 -11.64 -2.74 6.17
CA VAL A 308 -12.64 -2.17 5.24
C VAL A 308 -12.25 -2.46 3.80
N ALA A 309 -11.01 -2.17 3.40
CA ALA A 309 -10.57 -2.43 2.03
C ALA A 309 -10.62 -3.94 1.67
N ARG A 310 -10.40 -4.82 2.63
CA ARG A 310 -10.51 -6.28 2.46
C ARG A 310 -11.94 -6.75 2.30
N SER A 311 -12.88 -6.19 3.06
CA SER A 311 -14.28 -6.59 3.03
C SER A 311 -15.01 -6.12 1.78
N LEU A 312 -14.47 -5.16 1.01
CA LEU A 312 -15.07 -4.70 -0.24
C LEU A 312 -14.86 -5.67 -1.41
N SER A 313 -13.72 -6.38 -1.45
CA SER A 313 -13.42 -7.37 -2.50
C SER A 313 -12.35 -8.40 -2.08
N PRO A 314 -12.70 -9.71 -2.00
CA PRO A 314 -14.05 -10.27 -2.10
C PRO A 314 -14.89 -9.92 -0.86
N GLY A 315 -16.20 -9.70 -1.04
CA GLY A 315 -17.17 -9.40 0.03
C GLY A 315 -17.09 -10.37 1.20
N ARG A 316 -16.57 -9.95 2.37
CA ARG A 316 -16.40 -10.81 3.55
C ARG A 316 -16.93 -10.14 4.81
N ILE A 317 -17.98 -10.74 5.39
CA ILE A 317 -18.62 -10.27 6.62
C ILE A 317 -17.65 -10.29 7.81
N SER A 318 -16.79 -11.30 7.91
CA SER A 318 -15.77 -11.40 8.96
C SER A 318 -14.78 -10.25 8.91
N ASP A 319 -14.29 -9.89 7.71
CA ASP A 319 -13.39 -8.75 7.52
C ASP A 319 -14.12 -7.43 7.85
N ALA A 320 -15.42 -7.31 7.55
CA ALA A 320 -16.23 -6.15 7.91
C ALA A 320 -16.45 -6.02 9.43
N ALA A 321 -16.72 -7.13 10.12
CA ALA A 321 -16.83 -7.16 11.57
C ALA A 321 -15.50 -6.78 12.25
N LEU A 322 -14.38 -7.33 11.76
CA LEU A 322 -13.04 -6.96 12.23
C LEU A 322 -12.75 -5.47 12.02
N ALA A 323 -13.10 -4.92 10.86
CA ALA A 323 -12.99 -3.49 10.60
C ALA A 323 -13.77 -2.65 11.63
N GLY A 324 -14.99 -3.08 11.98
CA GLY A 324 -15.82 -2.41 12.97
C GLY A 324 -15.24 -2.51 14.39
N LEU A 325 -14.70 -3.67 14.76
CA LEU A 325 -14.01 -3.86 16.04
C LEU A 325 -12.75 -2.99 16.14
N PHE A 326 -11.94 -2.91 15.09
CA PHE A 326 -10.76 -2.03 15.07
C PHE A 326 -11.16 -0.56 15.15
N LEU A 327 -12.18 -0.11 14.40
CA LEU A 327 -12.64 1.28 14.51
C LEU A 327 -13.21 1.59 15.91
N GLY A 328 -13.99 0.66 16.48
CA GLY A 328 -14.50 0.77 17.84
C GLY A 328 -13.38 0.84 18.88
N ALA A 329 -12.34 0.01 18.73
CA ALA A 329 -11.14 0.05 19.56
C ALA A 329 -10.37 1.38 19.37
N ALA A 330 -10.24 1.88 18.15
CA ALA A 330 -9.64 3.19 17.88
C ALA A 330 -10.40 4.31 18.59
N GLY A 331 -11.73 4.28 18.60
CA GLY A 331 -12.58 5.19 19.38
C GLY A 331 -12.41 5.01 20.90
N GLY A 332 -12.20 3.78 21.36
CA GLY A 332 -11.91 3.47 22.76
C GLY A 332 -10.54 3.95 23.23
N LEU A 333 -9.56 4.04 22.34
CA LEU A 333 -8.24 4.64 22.57
C LEU A 333 -8.33 6.18 22.50
N LYS A 334 -9.01 6.69 21.47
CA LYS A 334 -9.13 8.12 21.17
C LYS A 334 -10.46 8.38 20.43
N PRO A 335 -11.51 8.89 21.13
CA PRO A 335 -12.85 9.04 20.57
C PRO A 335 -12.95 9.78 19.22
N PRO A 336 -12.15 10.82 18.92
CA PRO A 336 -12.15 11.47 17.60
C PRO A 336 -11.92 10.53 16.40
N ASN A 337 -11.28 9.37 16.59
CA ASN A 337 -11.05 8.40 15.51
C ASN A 337 -12.34 7.82 14.93
N LEU A 338 -13.46 7.89 15.65
CA LEU A 338 -14.76 7.44 15.14
C LEU A 338 -15.22 8.21 13.90
N LEU A 339 -14.70 9.43 13.68
CA LEU A 339 -14.95 10.21 12.46
C LEU A 339 -14.49 9.49 11.19
N VAL A 340 -13.47 8.63 11.29
CA VAL A 340 -13.00 7.79 10.17
C VAL A 340 -14.08 6.80 9.72
N GLY A 341 -15.02 6.45 10.61
CA GLY A 341 -16.17 5.59 10.29
C GLY A 341 -17.08 6.13 9.20
N VAL A 342 -17.12 7.45 9.00
CA VAL A 342 -17.88 8.07 7.89
C VAL A 342 -17.33 7.58 6.55
N GLY A 343 -16.00 7.53 6.39
CA GLY A 343 -15.36 7.03 5.18
C GLY A 343 -15.66 5.55 4.94
N ALA A 344 -15.66 4.73 6.00
CA ALA A 344 -16.01 3.32 5.90
C ALA A 344 -17.49 3.12 5.49
N ALA A 345 -18.41 3.87 6.08
CA ALA A 345 -19.83 3.82 5.74
C ALA A 345 -20.07 4.22 4.27
N LEU A 346 -19.42 5.30 3.81
CA LEU A 346 -19.46 5.72 2.40
C LEU A 346 -18.91 4.63 1.47
N ALA A 347 -17.80 4.00 1.83
CA ALA A 347 -17.20 2.94 1.02
C ALA A 347 -18.16 1.74 0.85
N TYR A 348 -18.81 1.30 1.93
CA TYR A 348 -19.80 0.22 1.85
C TYR A 348 -21.05 0.62 1.06
N ALA A 349 -21.53 1.86 1.22
CA ALA A 349 -22.69 2.37 0.50
C ALA A 349 -22.42 2.43 -1.01
N LEU A 350 -21.27 3.00 -1.41
CA LEU A 350 -20.84 3.09 -2.81
C LEU A 350 -20.64 1.71 -3.43
N ALA A 351 -20.07 0.76 -2.68
CA ALA A 351 -19.89 -0.62 -3.14
C ALA A 351 -21.17 -1.47 -3.05
N ARG A 352 -22.30 -0.92 -2.56
CA ARG A 352 -23.58 -1.61 -2.34
C ARG A 352 -23.44 -2.89 -1.47
N ARG A 353 -22.57 -2.85 -0.45
CA ARG A 353 -22.23 -3.97 0.44
C ARG A 353 -22.98 -3.89 1.78
N TRP A 354 -24.30 -4.02 1.75
CA TRP A 354 -25.16 -3.76 2.91
C TRP A 354 -24.99 -4.77 4.06
N ARG A 355 -24.73 -6.04 3.75
CA ARG A 355 -24.55 -7.08 4.78
C ARG A 355 -23.27 -6.83 5.57
N GLU A 356 -22.21 -6.46 4.87
CA GLU A 356 -20.93 -6.06 5.44
C GLU A 356 -21.06 -4.75 6.23
N ALA A 357 -21.80 -3.77 5.71
CA ALA A 357 -22.09 -2.52 6.41
C ALA A 357 -22.78 -2.76 7.77
N LEU A 358 -23.78 -3.65 7.81
CA LEU A 358 -24.49 -4.01 9.04
C LEU A 358 -23.56 -4.69 10.05
N ALA A 359 -22.73 -5.64 9.59
CA ALA A 359 -21.77 -6.32 10.46
C ALA A 359 -20.71 -5.35 11.03
N PHE A 360 -20.21 -4.44 10.19
CA PHE A 360 -19.32 -3.37 10.61
C PHE A 360 -19.98 -2.47 11.66
N ALA A 361 -21.21 -1.98 11.39
CA ALA A 361 -21.94 -1.10 12.29
C ALA A 361 -22.24 -1.76 13.64
N ALA A 362 -22.66 -3.03 13.63
CA ALA A 362 -22.91 -3.81 14.85
C ALA A 362 -21.64 -3.94 15.71
N ALA A 363 -20.50 -4.21 15.08
CA ALA A 363 -19.21 -4.30 15.77
C ALA A 363 -18.77 -2.96 16.37
N VAL A 364 -18.94 -1.84 15.63
CA VAL A 364 -18.67 -0.49 16.17
C VAL A 364 -19.60 -0.19 17.35
N ALA A 365 -20.90 -0.48 17.22
CA ALA A 365 -21.90 -0.22 18.25
C ALA A 365 -21.57 -0.94 19.57
N ALA A 366 -21.10 -2.19 19.52
CA ALA A 366 -20.67 -2.92 20.71
C ALA A 366 -19.54 -2.18 21.46
N CYS A 367 -18.54 -1.66 20.75
CA CYS A 367 -17.47 -0.87 21.36
C CYS A 367 -17.94 0.49 21.90
N LEU A 368 -18.92 1.12 21.24
CA LEU A 368 -19.52 2.37 21.71
C LEU A 368 -20.35 2.18 22.98
N LEU A 369 -21.04 1.05 23.12
CA LEU A 369 -21.75 0.70 24.35
C LEU A 369 -20.78 0.55 25.53
N VAL A 370 -19.62 -0.07 25.32
CA VAL A 370 -18.57 -0.14 26.33
C VAL A 370 -18.07 1.25 26.71
N LEU A 371 -17.78 2.10 25.72
CA LEU A 371 -17.37 3.49 25.97
C LEU A 371 -18.45 4.29 26.74
N ALA A 372 -19.71 4.12 26.37
CA ALA A 372 -20.85 4.78 27.00
C ALA A 372 -20.99 4.34 28.47
N PHE A 373 -21.03 3.03 28.72
CA PHE A 373 -21.09 2.49 30.08
C PHE A 373 -19.90 2.93 30.93
N TRP A 374 -18.70 2.94 30.34
CA TRP A 374 -17.49 3.40 31.00
C TRP A 374 -17.56 4.88 31.41
N LYS A 375 -18.05 5.74 30.51
CA LYS A 375 -18.25 7.16 30.79
C LYS A 375 -19.35 7.38 31.83
N GLU A 376 -20.47 6.66 31.74
CA GLU A 376 -21.56 6.72 32.72
C GLU A 376 -21.09 6.32 34.12
N ARG A 377 -20.39 5.18 34.24
CA ARG A 377 -19.85 4.71 35.51
C ARG A 377 -18.84 5.67 36.14
N SER A 378 -18.09 6.37 35.31
CA SER A 378 -17.03 7.26 35.75
C SER A 378 -17.51 8.68 36.06
N LEU A 379 -18.47 9.20 35.28
CA LEU A 379 -18.96 10.58 35.37
C LEU A 379 -20.31 10.68 36.09
N GLY A 380 -20.99 9.55 36.33
CA GLY A 380 -22.37 9.51 36.84
C GLY A 380 -23.43 9.89 35.80
N ALA A 381 -23.04 10.23 34.57
CA ALA A 381 -23.92 10.56 33.46
C ALA A 381 -23.22 10.35 32.11
N LEU A 382 -24.00 10.21 31.04
CA LEU A 382 -23.45 10.24 29.68
C LEU A 382 -23.20 11.69 29.23
N PRO A 383 -22.02 12.01 28.66
CA PRO A 383 -21.69 13.35 28.19
C PRO A 383 -22.70 13.93 27.19
N LEU A 384 -23.35 13.07 26.39
CA LEU A 384 -24.41 13.44 25.44
C LEU A 384 -25.60 14.16 26.11
N PHE A 385 -25.85 13.90 27.39
CA PHE A 385 -26.96 14.49 28.15
C PHE A 385 -26.48 15.55 29.16
N ALA A 386 -25.17 15.81 29.24
CA ALA A 386 -24.55 16.74 30.19
C ALA A 386 -23.53 17.65 29.47
N VAL A 387 -24.02 18.53 28.60
CA VAL A 387 -23.21 19.41 27.73
C VAL A 387 -22.15 20.22 28.49
N GLY A 388 -22.41 20.62 29.74
CA GLY A 388 -21.45 21.31 30.60
C GLY A 388 -20.26 20.45 31.03
N GLN A 389 -20.51 19.18 31.41
CA GLN A 389 -19.45 18.23 31.76
C GLN A 389 -18.76 17.63 30.54
N ALA A 390 -19.47 17.51 29.41
CA ALA A 390 -18.89 17.10 28.13
C ALA A 390 -17.83 18.10 27.63
N ARG A 391 -18.04 19.40 27.84
CA ARG A 391 -17.05 20.46 27.52
C ARG A 391 -15.79 20.34 28.39
N LEU A 392 -15.95 20.08 29.69
CA LEU A 392 -14.84 19.85 30.62
C LEU A 392 -14.09 18.53 30.33
N ALA A 393 -14.80 17.44 30.06
CA ALA A 393 -14.21 16.13 29.74
C ALA A 393 -13.55 16.08 28.35
N ALA A 394 -13.97 16.95 27.41
CA ALA A 394 -13.31 17.13 26.12
C ALA A 394 -12.08 18.08 26.17
N GLY A 395 -11.73 18.61 27.35
CA GLY A 395 -10.63 19.56 27.51
C GLY A 395 -10.88 20.92 26.83
N ALA A 396 -12.12 21.24 26.49
CA ALA A 396 -12.47 22.46 25.76
C ALA A 396 -12.75 23.61 26.76
N ALA A 397 -11.80 24.54 26.88
CA ALA A 397 -12.12 25.90 27.31
C ALA A 397 -13.18 26.50 26.35
N PRO A 398 -14.02 27.47 26.78
CA PRO A 398 -15.04 28.04 25.91
C PRO A 398 -14.39 28.62 24.65
N VAL A 399 -14.56 27.93 23.52
CA VAL A 399 -14.11 28.41 22.21
C VAL A 399 -15.10 29.48 21.77
N ALA A 400 -14.74 30.75 21.98
CA ALA A 400 -15.17 31.79 21.06
C ALA A 400 -14.54 31.44 19.70
N LEU A 401 -15.38 31.12 18.72
CA LEU A 401 -14.97 30.86 17.35
C LEU A 401 -14.47 32.16 16.73
N ASP A 402 -13.18 32.45 16.91
CA ASP A 402 -12.43 33.33 16.01
C ASP A 402 -11.55 32.44 15.12
N LEU A 403 -12.10 32.08 13.95
CA LEU A 403 -11.46 31.25 12.93
C LEU A 403 -10.36 32.07 12.22
N SER A 404 -9.20 32.19 12.84
CA SER A 404 -7.97 32.64 12.16
C SER A 404 -7.19 31.43 11.62
N ILE A 405 -7.37 31.13 10.33
CA ILE A 405 -6.73 30.00 9.63
C ILE A 405 -5.20 30.21 9.44
N HIS A 406 -4.63 31.32 9.91
CA HIS A 406 -3.22 31.68 9.68
C HIS A 406 -2.21 31.23 10.75
N LYS A 407 -2.60 30.56 11.85
CA LYS A 407 -1.70 30.41 13.01
C LYS A 407 -0.91 29.10 13.15
N TYR A 408 -1.24 28.01 12.45
CA TYR A 408 -0.72 26.70 12.87
C TYR A 408 0.07 25.86 11.85
N VAL A 409 0.18 26.26 10.58
CA VAL A 409 1.11 25.58 9.67
C VAL A 409 1.72 26.56 8.66
N ASN A 410 2.89 27.12 8.97
CA ASN A 410 3.73 27.80 7.98
C ASN A 410 4.74 26.79 7.43
N LEU A 411 4.39 26.11 6.33
CA LEU A 411 5.33 25.29 5.55
C LEU A 411 6.17 26.23 4.69
N ASP A 412 7.44 26.46 5.04
CA ASP A 412 8.34 27.28 4.24
C ASP A 412 9.01 26.45 3.14
N VAL A 413 8.37 26.40 1.98
CA VAL A 413 8.87 25.68 0.80
C VAL A 413 10.08 26.39 0.16
N ASN A 414 10.37 27.64 0.53
CA ASN A 414 11.43 28.46 -0.08
C ASN A 414 12.82 28.20 0.53
N HIS A 415 12.91 27.53 1.68
CA HIS A 415 14.19 27.29 2.36
C HIS A 415 15.20 26.51 1.50
N ARG A 416 14.74 25.68 0.55
CA ARG A 416 15.61 24.97 -0.40
C ARG A 416 16.37 25.86 -1.39
N ARG A 417 15.99 27.13 -1.56
CA ARG A 417 16.69 28.08 -2.45
C ARG A 417 17.83 28.85 -1.78
N ILE A 418 17.91 28.88 -0.44
CA ILE A 418 18.77 29.85 0.28
C ILE A 418 20.06 29.21 0.84
N SER A 419 20.15 27.88 0.97
CA SER A 419 21.34 27.23 1.58
C SER A 419 22.57 27.06 0.65
N ARG A 420 22.59 27.67 -0.55
CA ARG A 420 23.76 27.62 -1.46
C ARG A 420 24.57 28.92 -1.56
N ARG A 421 24.29 29.94 -0.76
CA ARG A 421 25.11 31.16 -0.69
C ARG A 421 25.30 31.63 0.74
N ALA A 422 26.34 31.12 1.39
CA ALA A 422 27.00 31.82 2.48
C ALA A 422 28.51 31.73 2.24
N PRO A 423 29.23 32.85 2.06
CA PRO A 423 30.68 32.84 2.15
C PRO A 423 31.09 32.64 3.61
N ARG A 424 32.11 31.80 3.84
CA ARG A 424 32.74 31.65 5.16
C ARG A 424 33.41 32.98 5.55
N PRO A 425 33.24 33.47 6.79
CA PRO A 425 34.00 34.61 7.26
C PRO A 425 35.45 34.19 7.59
N ALA A 426 36.39 35.08 7.29
CA ALA A 426 37.81 35.02 7.63
C ALA A 426 38.07 35.56 9.03
#